data_AF-A0A1Z8AJT5-F1
#
_entry.id   AF-A0A1Z8AJT5-F1
#
_cell.length_a   1.000
_cell.length_b   1.000
_cell.length_c   1.000
_cell.angle_alpha   90.00
_cell.angle_beta   90.00
_cell.angle_gamma   90.00
#
_symmetry.space_group_name_H-M   'P 1'
#
loop_
_entity.id
_entity.type
_entity.pdbx_description
1 polymer ?
#
loop_
_entity_poly.entity_id
_entity_poly.type
_entity_poly.pdbx_seq_one_letter_code
_entity_poly.pdbx_strand_id
1 'polypeptide(L)'
;MNFEFAVYDNEPIFVDEYLYKKEIKNGIRLSENQTEWYLIDWNGNGIYNETGIDYYGVKSPFKRRPILSLLGENSTLNHNEISYSIKSNSEYRKLNETIFEPQNRISYISSFIPIELSDGNTLISDNFINYDKTIIYYWATWCAPCVEKLEQVELNRKQLESKKINFVPIYYGCTYGDVIKLNEKKGLNFNTIE
;
A
#
# COMPACT_ATOMS: atom_id res chain seq x y z
N MET A 1 -22.01 18.59 -8.11
CA MET A 1 -20.77 19.20 -7.53
C MET A 1 -19.58 18.58 -8.21
N ASN A 2 -18.41 19.22 -8.15
CA ASN A 2 -17.29 18.81 -9.01
C ASN A 2 -16.09 18.41 -8.15
N PHE A 3 -15.43 17.34 -8.56
CA PHE A 3 -14.22 16.82 -7.93
C PHE A 3 -13.11 16.68 -8.96
N GLU A 4 -11.90 17.08 -8.60
CA GLU A 4 -10.72 16.86 -9.41
C GLU A 4 -10.06 15.54 -8.98
N PHE A 5 -9.82 14.63 -9.92
CA PHE A 5 -9.13 13.34 -9.68
C PHE A 5 -7.91 13.22 -10.60
N ALA A 6 -6.83 12.62 -10.09
CA ALA A 6 -5.75 12.13 -10.94
C ALA A 6 -6.23 10.87 -11.67
N VAL A 7 -5.92 10.73 -12.95
CA VAL A 7 -6.44 9.66 -13.81
C VAL A 7 -5.30 8.95 -14.55
N TYR A 8 -5.37 7.62 -14.55
CA TYR A 8 -4.53 6.74 -15.36
C TYR A 8 -5.39 5.61 -15.91
N ASP A 9 -5.24 5.29 -17.19
CA ASP A 9 -6.04 4.26 -17.89
C ASP A 9 -7.56 4.42 -17.70
N ASN A 10 -8.04 5.66 -17.71
CA ASN A 10 -9.44 6.01 -17.46
C ASN A 10 -9.97 5.57 -16.08
N GLU A 11 -9.10 5.40 -15.08
CA GLU A 11 -9.45 5.10 -13.69
C GLU A 11 -8.85 6.13 -12.71
N PRO A 12 -9.48 6.34 -11.54
CA PRO A 12 -8.94 7.25 -10.52
C PRO A 12 -7.69 6.68 -9.83
N ILE A 13 -6.67 7.52 -9.67
CA ILE A 13 -5.44 7.20 -8.95
C ILE A 13 -5.38 8.02 -7.65
N PHE A 14 -4.94 7.38 -6.57
CA PHE A 14 -4.82 7.99 -5.23
C PHE A 14 -3.38 7.97 -4.66
N VAL A 15 -2.42 7.47 -5.43
CA VAL A 15 -0.99 7.38 -5.07
C VAL A 15 -0.18 8.14 -6.12
N ASP A 16 0.80 8.93 -5.67
CA ASP A 16 1.67 9.73 -6.55
C ASP A 16 0.91 10.57 -7.59
N GLU A 17 -0.25 11.10 -7.20
CA GLU A 17 -1.21 11.79 -8.05
C GLU A 17 -0.63 12.98 -8.85
N TYR A 18 0.48 13.55 -8.38
CA TYR A 18 1.19 14.65 -9.05
C TYR A 18 1.84 14.23 -10.39
N LEU A 19 1.98 12.93 -10.64
CA LEU A 19 2.52 12.39 -11.89
C LEU A 19 1.48 12.25 -13.00
N TYR A 20 0.19 12.40 -12.68
CA TYR A 20 -0.90 12.04 -13.57
C TYR A 20 -1.75 13.24 -13.99
N LYS A 21 -2.37 13.13 -15.18
CA LYS A 21 -3.34 14.12 -15.65
C LYS A 21 -4.52 14.16 -14.69
N LYS A 22 -5.02 15.37 -14.43
CA LYS A 22 -6.20 15.57 -13.62
C LYS A 22 -7.44 15.78 -14.47
N GLU A 23 -8.55 15.21 -14.04
CA GLU A 23 -9.85 15.38 -14.65
C GLU A 23 -10.89 15.82 -13.63
N ILE A 24 -11.80 16.68 -14.07
CA ILE A 24 -12.93 17.13 -13.26
C ILE A 24 -14.10 16.19 -13.54
N LYS A 25 -14.61 15.55 -12.49
CA LYS A 25 -15.78 14.67 -12.55
C LYS A 25 -16.94 15.26 -11.76
N ASN A 26 -18.14 15.04 -12.29
CA ASN A 26 -19.36 15.44 -11.62
C ASN A 26 -19.71 14.41 -10.56
N GLY A 27 -20.17 14.88 -9.42
CA GLY A 27 -20.67 14.04 -8.35
C GLY A 27 -21.96 14.58 -7.76
N ILE A 28 -22.78 13.67 -7.28
CA ILE A 28 -23.92 13.97 -6.41
C ILE A 28 -23.57 13.57 -4.99
N ARG A 29 -23.90 14.43 -4.03
CA ARG A 29 -23.72 14.15 -2.61
C ARG A 29 -24.97 13.51 -2.07
N LEU A 30 -24.75 12.44 -1.33
CA LEU A 30 -25.74 11.72 -0.56
C LEU A 30 -25.31 11.74 0.91
N SER A 31 -26.27 11.63 1.81
CA SER A 31 -26.01 11.64 3.24
C SER A 31 -26.92 10.62 3.92
N GLU A 32 -26.30 9.75 4.72
CA GLU A 32 -26.96 8.74 5.53
C GLU A 32 -26.20 8.65 6.85
N ASN A 33 -26.88 8.60 8.00
CA ASN A 33 -26.28 8.42 9.33
C ASN A 33 -25.04 9.29 9.63
N GLN A 34 -25.05 10.57 9.25
CA GLN A 34 -23.94 11.53 9.42
C GLN A 34 -22.72 11.30 8.52
N THR A 35 -22.73 10.26 7.67
CA THR A 35 -21.72 10.02 6.65
C THR A 35 -22.09 10.76 5.37
N GLU A 36 -21.16 11.59 4.87
CA GLU A 36 -21.24 12.15 3.52
C GLU A 36 -20.57 11.21 2.52
N TRP A 37 -21.34 10.80 1.52
CA TRP A 37 -20.86 9.95 0.45
C TRP A 37 -21.37 10.45 -0.90
N TYR A 38 -20.79 9.93 -1.98
CA TYR A 38 -20.89 10.54 -3.30
C TYR A 38 -21.03 9.45 -4.36
N LEU A 39 -21.88 9.70 -5.35
CA LEU A 39 -21.82 9.02 -6.64
C LEU A 39 -21.14 9.95 -7.64
N ILE A 40 -20.24 9.40 -8.45
CA ILE A 40 -19.42 10.12 -9.41
C ILE A 40 -19.75 9.60 -10.80
N ASP A 41 -20.30 10.50 -11.62
CA ASP A 41 -20.53 10.28 -13.05
C ASP A 41 -19.17 10.33 -13.75
N TRP A 42 -18.68 9.15 -14.12
CA TRP A 42 -17.30 9.02 -14.60
C TRP A 42 -17.18 9.29 -16.09
N ASN A 43 -18.19 8.90 -16.87
CA ASN A 43 -18.22 9.09 -18.32
C ASN A 43 -18.82 10.45 -18.73
N GLY A 44 -19.42 11.19 -17.80
CA GLY A 44 -19.96 12.53 -17.99
C GLY A 44 -21.32 12.56 -18.68
N ASN A 45 -22.09 11.47 -18.69
CA ASN A 45 -23.37 11.40 -19.40
C ASN A 45 -24.57 11.86 -18.56
N GLY A 46 -24.37 12.23 -17.29
CA GLY A 46 -25.41 12.64 -16.35
C GLY A 46 -26.14 11.49 -15.66
N ILE A 47 -25.73 10.25 -15.91
CA ILE A 47 -26.13 9.04 -15.19
C ILE A 47 -25.03 8.76 -14.14
N TYR A 48 -25.43 8.33 -12.94
CA TYR A 48 -24.54 8.20 -11.78
C TYR A 48 -24.55 6.79 -11.17
N ASN A 49 -25.17 5.84 -11.87
CA ASN A 49 -25.44 4.49 -11.39
C ASN A 49 -25.10 3.39 -12.39
N GLU A 50 -24.21 3.68 -13.35
CA GLU A 50 -23.77 2.71 -14.34
C GLU A 50 -22.72 1.77 -13.75
N THR A 51 -23.11 0.52 -13.57
CA THR A 51 -22.21 -0.56 -13.13
C THR A 51 -21.03 -0.71 -14.09
N GLY A 52 -19.82 -0.77 -13.55
CA GLY A 52 -18.57 -0.90 -14.31
C GLY A 52 -18.10 0.40 -14.97
N ILE A 53 -18.79 1.51 -14.74
CA ILE A 53 -18.48 2.82 -15.33
C ILE A 53 -18.37 3.87 -14.23
N ASP A 54 -19.42 4.05 -13.45
CA ASP A 54 -19.50 5.07 -12.42
C ASP A 54 -18.81 4.63 -11.14
N TYR A 55 -18.53 5.60 -10.27
CA TYR A 55 -17.89 5.36 -8.99
C TYR A 55 -18.75 5.85 -7.85
N TYR A 56 -18.54 5.26 -6.68
CA TYR A 56 -19.06 5.78 -5.42
C TYR A 56 -17.90 5.99 -4.46
N GLY A 57 -18.08 6.87 -3.48
CA GLY A 57 -17.02 7.15 -2.54
C GLY A 57 -17.47 7.85 -1.28
N VAL A 58 -16.68 7.66 -0.22
CA VAL A 58 -16.88 8.32 1.07
C VAL A 58 -15.81 9.39 1.24
N LYS A 59 -16.21 10.55 1.75
CA LYS A 59 -15.30 11.67 1.99
C LYS A 59 -15.05 11.83 3.48
N SER A 60 -13.79 11.66 3.88
CA SER A 60 -13.33 12.09 5.20
C SER A 60 -13.42 13.61 5.32
N PRO A 61 -13.83 14.16 6.48
CA PRO A 61 -13.84 15.62 6.72
C PRO A 61 -12.46 16.26 6.53
N PHE A 62 -11.38 15.48 6.64
CA PHE A 62 -10.00 15.95 6.47
C PHE A 62 -9.51 15.90 5.01
N LYS A 63 -10.28 15.28 4.09
CA LYS A 63 -9.91 15.16 2.67
C LYS A 63 -10.71 16.11 1.79
N ARG A 64 -10.06 16.62 0.74
CA ARG A 64 -10.70 17.53 -0.23
C ARG A 64 -11.71 16.82 -1.14
N ARG A 65 -11.47 15.54 -1.42
CA ARG A 65 -12.27 14.67 -2.30
C ARG A 65 -12.54 13.30 -1.66
N PRO A 66 -13.60 12.59 -2.07
CA PRO A 66 -13.85 11.22 -1.62
C PRO A 66 -12.79 10.23 -2.12
N ILE A 67 -12.62 9.12 -1.40
CA ILE A 67 -11.96 7.92 -1.93
C ILE A 67 -13.01 7.13 -2.69
N LEU A 68 -12.67 6.67 -3.89
CA LEU A 68 -13.61 6.04 -4.80
C LEU A 68 -13.42 4.52 -4.87
N SER A 69 -14.51 3.83 -5.20
CA SER A 69 -14.54 2.45 -5.64
C SER A 69 -15.52 2.35 -6.82
N LEU A 70 -15.18 1.50 -7.79
CA LEU A 70 -16.00 1.29 -8.98
C LEU A 70 -17.36 0.72 -8.58
N LEU A 71 -18.41 1.19 -9.24
CA LEU A 71 -19.76 0.71 -9.01
C LEU A 71 -19.93 -0.70 -9.61
N GLY A 72 -20.36 -1.63 -8.77
CA GLY A 72 -20.58 -3.05 -9.05
C GLY A 72 -21.98 -3.45 -8.57
N GLU A 73 -22.41 -4.67 -8.90
CA GLU A 73 -23.69 -5.20 -8.38
C GLU A 73 -23.72 -5.25 -6.84
N ASN A 74 -22.57 -5.58 -6.25
CA ASN A 74 -22.29 -5.51 -4.82
C ASN A 74 -20.99 -4.74 -4.62
N SER A 75 -21.11 -3.45 -4.37
CA SER A 75 -19.97 -2.56 -4.18
C SER A 75 -19.62 -2.44 -2.70
N THR A 76 -18.33 -2.61 -2.38
CA THR A 76 -17.80 -2.43 -1.02
C THR A 76 -16.56 -1.55 -1.02
N LEU A 77 -16.49 -0.58 -0.12
CA LEU A 77 -15.39 0.37 0.05
C LEU A 77 -14.96 0.34 1.51
N ASN A 78 -13.68 0.12 1.77
CA ASN A 78 -13.13 0.21 3.11
C ASN A 78 -12.45 1.56 3.30
N HIS A 79 -12.88 2.32 4.31
CA HIS A 79 -12.26 3.60 4.65
C HIS A 79 -12.26 3.84 6.16
N ASN A 80 -11.06 4.03 6.73
CA ASN A 80 -10.83 4.23 8.16
C ASN A 80 -11.50 3.13 9.03
N GLU A 81 -11.23 1.86 8.72
CA GLU A 81 -11.75 0.69 9.47
C GLU A 81 -13.27 0.50 9.39
N ILE A 82 -13.96 1.31 8.59
CA ILE A 82 -15.39 1.16 8.31
C ILE A 82 -15.54 0.61 6.89
N SER A 83 -16.32 -0.47 6.75
CA SER A 83 -16.75 -0.99 5.47
C SER A 83 -18.08 -0.37 5.10
N TYR A 84 -18.13 0.22 3.92
CA TYR A 84 -19.30 0.82 3.32
C TYR A 84 -19.73 -0.07 2.16
N SER A 85 -20.98 -0.54 2.19
CA SER A 85 -21.52 -1.41 1.14
C SER A 85 -22.77 -0.82 0.52
N ILE A 86 -22.89 -0.99 -0.79
CA ILE A 86 -24.07 -0.57 -1.56
C ILE A 86 -24.50 -1.69 -2.50
N LYS A 87 -25.81 -1.90 -2.59
CA LYS A 87 -26.44 -2.91 -3.44
C LYS A 87 -27.24 -2.23 -4.53
N SER A 88 -27.25 -2.83 -5.72
CA SER A 88 -27.94 -2.27 -6.90
C SER A 88 -29.46 -2.17 -6.77
N ASN A 89 -30.06 -2.77 -5.73
CA ASN A 89 -31.51 -2.94 -5.59
C ASN A 89 -32.32 -1.65 -5.37
N SER A 90 -31.69 -0.47 -5.29
CA SER A 90 -32.40 0.80 -5.00
C SER A 90 -31.61 2.04 -5.43
N GLU A 91 -31.48 2.27 -6.74
CA GLU A 91 -30.92 3.51 -7.33
C GLU A 91 -29.53 3.93 -6.81
N TYR A 92 -28.81 3.03 -6.13
CA TYR A 92 -27.63 3.32 -5.33
C TYR A 92 -27.85 4.55 -4.43
N ARG A 93 -28.95 4.57 -3.66
CA ARG A 93 -29.29 5.69 -2.76
C ARG A 93 -29.03 5.45 -1.29
N LYS A 94 -28.65 4.23 -0.89
CA LYS A 94 -28.41 3.88 0.51
C LYS A 94 -27.07 3.20 0.70
N LEU A 95 -26.29 3.71 1.63
CA LEU A 95 -25.01 3.14 2.06
C LEU A 95 -25.22 2.37 3.36
N ASN A 96 -24.79 1.10 3.41
CA ASN A 96 -24.80 0.32 4.64
C ASN A 96 -23.39 0.32 5.23
N GLU A 97 -23.29 0.71 6.49
CA GLU A 97 -22.03 0.76 7.22
C GLU A 97 -21.90 -0.47 8.10
N THR A 98 -20.70 -1.03 8.15
CA THR A 98 -20.35 -2.06 9.11
C THR A 98 -18.92 -1.80 9.55
N ILE A 99 -18.69 -1.82 10.86
CA ILE A 99 -17.33 -1.76 11.41
C ILE A 99 -16.62 -2.99 10.86
N PHE A 100 -15.66 -2.76 9.98
CA PHE A 100 -14.76 -3.82 9.59
C PHE A 100 -13.82 -3.95 10.77
N GLU A 101 -14.04 -4.95 11.62
CA GLU A 101 -12.94 -5.42 12.43
C GLU A 101 -12.00 -6.09 11.45
N PRO A 102 -10.86 -5.46 11.08
CA PRO A 102 -9.91 -6.19 10.28
C PRO A 102 -9.62 -7.45 11.05
N GLN A 103 -9.83 -8.61 10.41
CA GLN A 103 -9.04 -9.77 10.75
C GLN A 103 -7.61 -9.39 10.38
N ASN A 104 -7.00 -8.58 11.24
CA ASN A 104 -5.59 -8.41 11.33
C ASN A 104 -5.11 -9.81 11.69
N ARG A 105 -4.94 -10.65 10.67
CA ARG A 105 -3.89 -11.65 10.69
C ARG A 105 -2.62 -10.82 10.68
N ILE A 106 -2.31 -10.25 11.85
CA ILE A 106 -0.97 -9.81 12.17
C ILE A 106 -0.19 -11.10 12.09
N SER A 107 0.38 -11.35 10.92
CA SER A 107 1.40 -12.36 10.81
C SER A 107 2.59 -11.77 11.52
N TYR A 108 2.81 -12.22 12.74
CA TYR A 108 4.01 -11.84 13.48
C TYR A 108 5.20 -12.35 12.68
N ILE A 109 6.30 -11.60 12.65
CA ILE A 109 7.52 -12.11 11.99
C ILE A 109 7.95 -13.47 12.59
N SER A 110 7.66 -13.68 13.88
CA SER A 110 7.85 -14.96 14.55
C SER A 110 7.06 -16.12 13.92
N SER A 111 5.95 -15.85 13.25
CA SER A 111 5.17 -16.85 12.52
C SER A 111 5.85 -17.28 11.21
N PHE A 112 6.84 -16.53 10.73
CA PHE A 112 7.63 -16.86 9.54
C PHE A 112 9.02 -17.39 9.89
N ILE A 113 9.37 -17.49 11.17
CA ILE A 113 10.62 -18.07 11.64
C ILE A 113 10.40 -19.58 11.85
N PRO A 114 11.28 -20.47 11.35
CA PRO A 114 12.54 -20.17 10.66
C PRO A 114 12.39 -19.72 9.20
N ILE A 115 13.21 -18.75 8.77
CA ILE A 115 13.31 -18.31 7.36
C ILE A 115 14.57 -18.92 6.75
N GLU A 116 14.43 -19.71 5.69
CA GLU A 116 15.58 -20.16 4.88
C GLU A 116 16.07 -19.03 3.98
N LEU A 117 17.37 -18.77 4.00
CA LEU A 117 18.05 -17.74 3.22
C LEU A 117 18.56 -18.32 1.90
N SER A 118 18.77 -17.45 0.91
CA SER A 118 19.26 -17.85 -0.41
C SER A 118 20.66 -18.48 -0.40
N ASP A 119 21.44 -18.25 0.65
CA ASP A 119 22.77 -18.85 0.86
C ASP A 119 22.71 -20.21 1.59
N GLY A 120 21.50 -20.71 1.90
CA GLY A 120 21.27 -21.95 2.64
C GLY A 120 21.32 -21.82 4.16
N ASN A 121 21.59 -20.63 4.71
CA ASN A 121 21.47 -20.38 6.15
C ASN A 121 20.01 -20.23 6.57
N THR A 122 19.75 -20.23 7.88
CA THR A 122 18.40 -20.08 8.43
C THR A 122 18.37 -18.98 9.49
N LEU A 123 17.42 -18.05 9.37
CA LEU A 123 17.11 -17.09 10.44
C LEU A 123 16.12 -17.72 11.43
N ILE A 124 16.58 -17.91 12.66
CA ILE A 124 15.83 -18.40 13.82
C ILE A 124 15.55 -17.25 14.81
N SER A 125 14.63 -17.47 15.76
CA SER A 125 14.25 -16.47 16.78
C SER A 125 15.45 -15.96 17.57
N ASP A 126 16.41 -16.85 17.83
CA ASP A 126 17.60 -16.58 18.61
C ASP A 126 18.55 -15.61 17.90
N ASN A 127 18.45 -15.49 16.56
CA ASN A 127 19.21 -14.47 15.83
C ASN A 127 18.77 -13.04 16.17
N PHE A 128 17.57 -12.86 16.75
CA PHE A 128 17.03 -11.54 17.09
C PHE A 128 17.18 -11.20 18.58
N ILE A 129 17.44 -12.18 19.46
CA ILE A 129 17.40 -11.98 20.92
C ILE A 129 18.49 -11.06 21.47
N ASN A 130 19.61 -10.94 20.74
CA ASN A 130 20.76 -10.13 21.15
C ASN A 130 20.68 -8.67 20.68
N TYR A 131 19.61 -8.31 19.97
CA TYR A 131 19.43 -6.99 19.38
C TYR A 131 18.26 -6.27 20.03
N ASP A 132 18.44 -4.98 20.32
CA ASP A 132 17.39 -4.12 20.87
C ASP A 132 16.33 -3.80 19.81
N LYS A 133 16.75 -3.74 18.53
CA LYS A 133 15.90 -3.43 17.38
C LYS A 133 16.36 -4.21 16.15
N THR A 134 15.40 -4.61 15.32
CA THR A 134 15.65 -5.17 13.99
C THR A 134 14.99 -4.30 12.95
N ILE A 135 15.76 -3.92 11.93
CA ILE A 135 15.27 -3.19 10.76
C ILE A 135 15.26 -4.16 9.60
N ILE A 136 14.07 -4.36 9.03
CA ILE A 136 13.89 -5.13 7.79
C ILE A 136 13.82 -4.11 6.66
N TYR A 137 14.65 -4.31 5.63
CA TYR A 137 14.78 -3.33 4.56
C TYR A 137 14.61 -3.98 3.20
N TYR A 138 13.45 -3.76 2.60
CA TYR A 138 13.18 -4.24 1.25
C TYR A 138 13.91 -3.38 0.21
N TRP A 139 14.59 -4.03 -0.72
CA TRP A 139 15.37 -3.35 -1.76
C TRP A 139 15.40 -4.15 -3.07
N ALA A 140 16.01 -3.56 -4.10
CA ALA A 140 16.25 -4.22 -5.37
C ALA A 140 17.51 -3.67 -6.03
N THR A 141 18.20 -4.46 -6.86
CA THR A 141 19.43 -4.05 -7.56
C THR A 141 19.21 -2.86 -8.50
N TRP A 142 18.01 -2.75 -9.07
CA TRP A 142 17.59 -1.64 -9.92
C TRP A 142 17.09 -0.42 -9.14
N CYS A 143 16.89 -0.53 -7.82
CA CYS A 143 16.46 0.60 -6.99
C CYS A 143 17.68 1.41 -6.50
N ALA A 144 18.10 2.40 -7.30
CA ALA A 144 19.24 3.27 -6.97
C ALA A 144 19.20 3.87 -5.53
N PRO A 145 18.10 4.52 -5.07
CA PRO A 145 18.06 5.05 -3.70
C PRO A 145 18.11 3.95 -2.64
N CYS A 146 17.64 2.74 -2.97
CA CYS A 146 17.74 1.62 -2.05
C CYS A 146 19.18 1.16 -1.87
N VAL A 147 19.94 1.06 -2.96
CA VAL A 147 21.36 0.69 -2.96
C VAL A 147 22.19 1.75 -2.23
N GLU A 148 21.93 3.03 -2.47
CA GLU A 148 22.60 4.13 -1.74
C GLU A 148 22.38 4.01 -0.22
N LYS A 149 21.16 3.65 0.21
CA LYS A 149 20.89 3.41 1.63
C LYS A 149 21.72 2.24 2.18
N LEU A 150 21.86 1.14 1.43
CA LEU A 150 22.69 0.01 1.85
C LEU A 150 24.16 0.40 2.02
N GLU A 151 24.70 1.22 1.11
CA GLU A 151 26.06 1.77 1.24
C GLU A 151 26.19 2.60 2.52
N GLN A 152 25.21 3.46 2.81
CA GLN A 152 25.21 4.25 4.05
C GLN A 152 25.14 3.37 5.30
N VAL A 153 24.37 2.27 5.27
CA VAL A 153 24.30 1.32 6.38
C VAL A 153 25.64 0.62 6.58
N GLU A 154 26.30 0.18 5.49
CA GLU A 154 27.61 -0.47 5.56
C GLU A 154 28.67 0.47 6.15
N LEU A 155 28.70 1.73 5.71
CA LEU A 155 29.59 2.76 6.25
C LEU A 155 29.38 3.00 7.76
N ASN A 156 28.15 2.83 8.26
CA ASN A 156 27.79 3.05 9.65
C ASN A 156 27.62 1.74 10.45
N ARG A 157 28.05 0.60 9.91
CA ARG A 157 27.84 -0.74 10.51
C ARG A 157 28.25 -0.81 11.98
N LYS A 158 29.44 -0.30 12.32
CA LYS A 158 29.95 -0.26 13.71
C LYS A 158 29.05 0.54 14.65
N GLN A 159 28.47 1.63 14.16
CA GLN A 159 27.55 2.44 14.95
C GLN A 159 26.24 1.67 15.22
N LEU A 160 25.73 0.94 14.23
CA LEU A 160 24.53 0.11 14.39
C LEU A 160 24.78 -1.05 15.36
N GLU A 161 25.94 -1.72 15.25
CA GLU A 161 26.37 -2.79 16.15
C GLU A 161 26.47 -2.29 17.60
N SER A 162 27.08 -1.12 17.84
CA SER A 162 27.16 -0.53 19.19
C SER A 162 25.81 -0.22 19.83
N LYS A 163 24.78 -0.01 19.00
CA LYS A 163 23.40 0.25 19.42
C LYS A 163 22.55 -1.03 19.43
N LYS A 164 23.17 -2.19 19.23
CA LYS A 164 22.48 -3.49 19.11
C LYS A 164 21.33 -3.44 18.11
N ILE A 165 21.54 -2.79 16.97
CA ILE A 165 20.57 -2.76 15.87
C ILE A 165 20.95 -3.83 14.85
N ASN A 166 20.04 -4.78 14.63
CA ASN A 166 20.14 -5.73 13.53
C ASN A 166 19.57 -5.09 12.25
N PHE A 167 20.25 -5.26 11.13
CA PHE A 167 19.79 -4.76 9.83
C PHE A 167 19.74 -5.92 8.84
N VAL A 168 18.54 -6.20 8.35
CA VAL A 168 18.21 -7.39 7.54
C VAL A 168 17.65 -6.90 6.20
N PRO A 169 18.50 -6.78 5.16
CA PRO A 169 18.04 -6.39 3.84
C PRO A 169 17.43 -7.59 3.10
N ILE A 170 16.25 -7.40 2.52
CA ILE A 170 15.54 -8.40 1.73
C ILE A 170 15.40 -7.88 0.29
N TYR A 171 15.97 -8.59 -0.68
CA TYR A 171 15.89 -8.19 -2.08
C TYR A 171 14.60 -8.74 -2.72
N TYR A 172 13.97 -7.96 -3.61
CA TYR A 172 12.76 -8.39 -4.31
C TYR A 172 12.86 -8.09 -5.81
N GLY A 173 12.39 -9.03 -6.64
CA GLY A 173 12.35 -8.84 -8.10
C GLY A 173 13.75 -8.71 -8.74
N CYS A 174 14.73 -9.43 -8.19
CA CYS A 174 16.12 -9.47 -8.65
C CYS A 174 16.59 -10.94 -8.66
N THR A 175 17.61 -11.27 -9.46
CA THR A 175 18.25 -12.60 -9.34
C THR A 175 19.33 -12.58 -8.26
N TYR A 176 19.51 -13.70 -7.56
CA TYR A 176 20.62 -13.89 -6.60
C TYR A 176 21.98 -13.52 -7.22
N GLY A 177 22.21 -13.91 -8.47
CA GLY A 177 23.46 -13.60 -9.19
C GLY A 177 23.70 -12.11 -9.39
N ASP A 178 22.64 -11.32 -9.64
CA ASP A 178 22.76 -9.86 -9.78
C ASP A 178 23.01 -9.18 -8.43
N VAL A 179 22.40 -9.69 -7.37
CA VAL A 179 22.61 -9.21 -5.99
C VAL A 179 24.05 -9.41 -5.56
N ILE A 180 24.61 -10.62 -5.74
CA ILE A 180 26.00 -10.91 -5.38
C ILE A 180 26.97 -10.02 -6.16
N LYS A 181 26.79 -9.90 -7.49
CA LYS A 181 27.63 -9.01 -8.31
C LYS A 181 27.59 -7.55 -7.84
N LEU A 182 26.41 -7.06 -7.44
CA LEU A 182 26.28 -5.70 -6.94
C LEU A 182 26.97 -5.55 -5.58
N ASN A 183 26.77 -6.50 -4.66
CA ASN A 183 27.37 -6.50 -3.34
C ASN A 183 28.90 -6.51 -3.42
N GLU A 184 29.48 -7.37 -4.25
CA GLU A 184 30.92 -7.41 -4.53
C GLU A 184 31.42 -6.08 -5.10
N LYS A 185 30.71 -5.52 -6.09
CA LYS A 185 31.07 -4.24 -6.71
C LYS A 185 31.04 -3.07 -5.74
N LYS A 186 30.13 -3.10 -4.76
CA LYS A 186 29.89 -2.01 -3.81
C LYS A 186 30.50 -2.23 -2.42
N GLY A 187 31.12 -3.38 -2.19
CA GLY A 187 31.69 -3.75 -0.89
C GLY A 187 30.64 -3.94 0.21
N LEU A 188 29.44 -4.39 -0.15
CA LEU A 188 28.34 -4.61 0.79
C LEU A 188 28.43 -6.02 1.40
N ASN A 189 28.50 -6.11 2.73
CA ASN A 189 28.72 -7.37 3.44
C ASN A 189 27.44 -7.84 4.16
N PHE A 190 26.29 -7.70 3.51
CA PHE A 190 25.01 -8.13 4.08
C PHE A 190 24.70 -9.57 3.68
N ASN A 191 24.05 -10.29 4.57
CA ASN A 191 23.43 -11.58 4.22
C ASN A 191 22.36 -11.33 3.16
N THR A 192 22.37 -12.15 2.12
CA THR A 192 21.42 -12.04 1.01
C THR A 192 20.18 -12.85 1.35
N ILE A 193 19.03 -12.19 1.25
CA ILE A 193 17.72 -12.74 1.62
C ILE A 193 16.75 -12.31 0.53
N GLU A 194 16.02 -13.25 -0.04
CA GLU A 194 14.93 -13.02 -1.00
C GLU A 194 13.58 -12.91 -0.31
#